data_AF-A0A3Q9W3I2-F1
#
_entry.id   AF-A0A3Q9W3I2-F1
#
_cell.length_a   1.000
_cell.length_b   1.000
_cell.length_c   1.000
_cell.angle_alpha   90.00
_cell.angle_beta   90.00
_cell.angle_gamma   90.00
#
_symmetry.space_group_name_H-M   'P 1'
#
loop_
_entity.id
_entity.type
_entity.pdbx_description
1 polymer ?
#
loop_
_entity_poly.entity_id
_entity_poly.type
_entity_poly.pdbx_seq_one_letter_code
_entity_poly.pdbx_strand_id
1 'polypeptide(L)'
;MRRINRLLPFFLAATLAACGGSSDPAPTVDNSEPGLGHDVSQSLEASVTFYLPNFTATAGTLSITQIDSSEKQEFTSDDLNKLAVNLDAGSVYRFDFTPANLQVFCPRILGCGRAQLNDPNDLNDNDEIDYGEPVAANLTYSLVAKPSAGQNKLLFSSYATLLSDDRLDSTVLSLTNTPIYHLAHTSINQSVQAEFTAKAYTYADIMRQLNLQGSKDEEVLSLAEAFDLAYTNNDYTLWQTYINEVNQYFMEVSLDEKESALFTGVAGNVLLMANEALQLQEMDTLKGTETVFNNDLLNHFRDSLGVIRLQEEKYSDEVKLKLSEIERLVMNETAQQSFLVLTEAIYDVVDNVSPAHDSAPGTYRIKGLDIVYSTEPSFHWRVTGLSRDFEVEMDVTMPEWRQSPTLGDRISGSGSVSVRKGDVSLSADLSDIFLLFDGSIDADSLETATGTSRFAGEVTLKTAESETKADMRARLNRVLSPSNTVESVIANLRLRGDFETENQVTPVTLYAAEKTPFEFDTELDLTFGLHVDFTLKGAADFQLQLAAEPDSFTDLTSADLAYLLGGRVMQMEVRRSGSNNNIVAKGKDGYWLDIKQKGRNFTGGYYYGDQQIGDVKTVRGIPGVLFPDGSFESLF
;
A
#
# COMPACT_ATOMS: atom_id res chain seq x y z
N MET A 1 31.62 -19.66 -18.07
CA MET A 1 30.88 -18.51 -17.51
C MET A 1 29.52 -19.01 -17.06
N ARG A 2 29.36 -19.35 -15.78
CA ARG A 2 28.07 -19.78 -15.19
C ARG A 2 27.47 -18.54 -14.50
N ARG A 3 26.26 -18.15 -14.91
CA ARG A 3 25.48 -17.05 -14.32
C ARG A 3 25.17 -17.38 -12.85
N ILE A 4 25.55 -16.48 -11.95
CA ILE A 4 25.35 -16.57 -10.50
C ILE A 4 24.20 -15.60 -10.16
N ASN A 5 22.97 -16.12 -10.07
CA ASN A 5 21.82 -15.42 -9.50
C ASN A 5 21.46 -16.13 -8.18
N ARG A 6 21.91 -15.58 -7.04
CA ARG A 6 21.65 -16.05 -5.66
C ARG A 6 21.11 -14.85 -4.88
N LEU A 7 19.89 -14.98 -4.33
CA LEU A 7 18.88 -13.91 -4.42
C LEU A 7 18.61 -13.11 -3.14
N LEU A 8 18.70 -13.73 -1.97
CA LEU A 8 18.66 -13.08 -0.65
C LEU A 8 19.85 -13.52 0.19
N PRO A 9 20.26 -14.81 0.12
CA PRO A 9 21.28 -15.28 1.04
C PRO A 9 22.71 -14.89 0.69
N PHE A 10 23.05 -14.79 -0.61
CA PHE A 10 24.33 -14.21 -1.03
C PHE A 10 24.42 -12.69 -0.77
N PHE A 11 23.30 -11.97 -0.65
CA PHE A 11 23.31 -10.52 -0.44
C PHE A 11 23.85 -10.13 0.94
N LEU A 12 23.50 -10.91 1.95
CA LEU A 12 23.93 -10.72 3.32
C LEU A 12 25.10 -11.65 3.67
N ALA A 13 25.18 -12.87 3.13
CA ALA A 13 26.30 -13.77 3.38
C ALA A 13 27.53 -13.50 2.51
N ALA A 14 27.40 -13.12 1.23
CA ALA A 14 28.57 -12.87 0.37
C ALA A 14 29.18 -11.47 0.53
N THR A 15 28.40 -10.51 1.05
CA THR A 15 28.98 -9.28 1.57
C THR A 15 29.92 -9.61 2.74
N LEU A 16 29.54 -10.56 3.58
CA LEU A 16 30.14 -10.78 4.90
C LEU A 16 31.04 -12.03 5.04
N ALA A 17 31.11 -12.94 4.06
CA ALA A 17 31.87 -14.19 4.15
C ALA A 17 33.39 -14.11 3.86
N ALA A 18 34.02 -12.93 3.86
CA ALA A 18 35.45 -12.79 3.55
C ALA A 18 36.40 -13.03 4.76
N CYS A 19 36.00 -13.87 5.73
CA CYS A 19 36.88 -14.40 6.77
C CYS A 19 37.83 -15.47 6.19
N GLY A 20 38.89 -15.05 5.49
CA GLY A 20 39.97 -15.94 5.04
C GLY A 20 41.13 -15.18 4.43
N GLY A 21 42.34 -15.24 5.01
CA GLY A 21 43.48 -14.33 4.82
C GLY A 21 43.72 -13.73 3.42
N SER A 22 43.90 -12.40 3.37
CA SER A 22 44.41 -11.63 2.21
C SER A 22 45.78 -11.07 2.58
N SER A 23 46.61 -10.85 1.56
CA SER A 23 47.89 -10.17 1.62
C SER A 23 47.78 -8.63 1.64
N ASP A 24 46.57 -8.08 1.58
CA ASP A 24 46.39 -6.62 1.73
C ASP A 24 46.67 -6.22 3.18
N PRO A 25 47.51 -5.20 3.42
CA PRO A 25 47.77 -4.73 4.76
C PRO A 25 46.45 -4.27 5.40
N ALA A 26 46.17 -4.78 6.61
CA ALA A 26 45.10 -4.26 7.43
C ALA A 26 45.27 -2.73 7.54
N PRO A 27 44.19 -1.93 7.45
CA PRO A 27 44.28 -0.52 7.74
C PRO A 27 44.89 -0.36 9.13
N THR A 28 46.07 0.28 9.17
CA THR A 28 46.72 0.63 10.43
C THR A 28 45.83 1.65 11.13
N VAL A 29 45.42 1.32 12.35
CA VAL A 29 44.79 2.27 13.26
C VAL A 29 45.79 3.41 13.44
N ASP A 30 45.48 4.57 12.87
CA ASP A 30 46.30 5.76 13.10
C ASP A 30 46.04 6.19 14.55
N ASN A 31 46.99 5.91 15.44
CA ASN A 31 46.93 6.26 16.86
C ASN A 31 47.08 7.77 17.10
N SER A 32 46.96 8.61 16.06
CA SER A 32 47.27 10.04 16.11
C SER A 32 46.08 10.99 16.17
N GLU A 33 44.83 10.50 16.22
CA GLU A 33 43.68 11.34 16.59
C GLU A 33 42.97 10.81 17.85
N PRO A 34 43.34 11.31 19.05
CA PRO A 34 42.48 11.24 20.22
C PRO A 34 41.27 12.16 19.97
N GLY A 35 40.15 11.56 19.54
CA GLY A 35 38.91 12.29 19.21
C GLY A 35 37.94 11.58 18.27
N LEU A 36 38.05 10.26 18.07
CA LEU A 36 37.26 9.45 17.13
C LEU A 36 35.81 9.16 17.56
N GLY A 37 35.21 10.05 18.35
CA GLY A 37 33.81 9.97 18.73
C GLY A 37 33.10 11.24 18.31
N HIS A 38 31.93 11.10 17.66
CA HIS A 38 30.95 12.19 17.68
C HIS A 38 30.76 12.66 19.12
N ASP A 39 30.57 13.96 19.31
CA ASP A 39 30.38 14.54 20.63
C ASP A 39 29.14 13.94 21.29
N VAL A 40 29.35 13.00 22.21
CA VAL A 40 28.31 12.36 23.04
C VAL A 40 27.58 13.36 23.94
N SER A 41 28.04 14.60 24.03
CA SER A 41 27.39 15.69 24.75
C SER A 41 26.49 16.58 23.88
N GLN A 42 26.41 16.36 22.56
CA GLN A 42 25.45 17.09 21.72
C GLN A 42 24.02 16.69 22.09
N SER A 43 23.20 17.69 22.43
CA SER A 43 21.75 17.54 22.50
C SER A 43 21.23 17.22 21.11
N LEU A 44 20.47 16.13 21.00
CA LEU A 44 19.86 15.73 19.75
C LEU A 44 18.50 16.39 19.61
N GLU A 45 18.40 17.29 18.64
CA GLU A 45 17.16 18.00 18.32
C GLU A 45 16.44 17.31 17.16
N ALA A 46 15.12 17.29 17.24
CA ALA A 46 14.23 16.84 16.20
C ALA A 46 13.48 18.04 15.61
N SER A 47 13.61 18.25 14.30
CA SER A 47 12.81 19.21 13.53
C SER A 47 11.59 18.48 12.98
N VAL A 48 10.41 18.79 13.50
CA VAL A 48 9.14 18.12 13.15
C VAL A 48 8.31 19.02 12.25
N THR A 49 7.98 18.51 11.07
CA THR A 49 7.02 19.09 10.13
C THR A 49 5.73 18.27 10.10
N PHE A 50 4.66 18.86 9.58
CA PHE A 50 3.34 18.25 9.64
C PHE A 50 2.70 18.17 8.24
N TYR A 51 1.81 17.20 8.08
CA TYR A 51 0.92 17.09 6.94
C TYR A 51 -0.51 16.82 7.41
N LEU A 52 -1.43 17.56 6.84
CA LEU A 52 -2.87 17.44 7.02
C LEU A 52 -3.53 17.41 5.63
N PRO A 53 -4.35 16.40 5.32
CA PRO A 53 -5.15 16.37 4.11
C PRO A 53 -5.99 17.65 3.97
N ASN A 54 -6.03 18.20 2.76
CA ASN A 54 -6.66 19.47 2.43
C ASN A 54 -8.20 19.40 2.33
N PHE A 55 -8.83 18.51 3.12
CA PHE A 55 -10.29 18.40 3.25
C PHE A 55 -10.84 19.17 4.45
N THR A 56 -9.96 19.74 5.27
CA THR A 56 -10.29 20.59 6.41
C THR A 56 -9.40 21.84 6.42
N ALA A 57 -9.75 22.82 7.24
CA ALA A 57 -8.90 23.99 7.43
C ALA A 57 -7.53 23.59 8.01
N THR A 58 -6.46 23.95 7.30
CA THR A 58 -5.08 23.74 7.77
C THR A 58 -4.62 24.83 8.75
N ALA A 59 -5.33 25.96 8.82
CA ALA A 59 -5.16 26.95 9.88
C ALA A 59 -5.76 26.43 11.19
N GLY A 60 -5.12 26.67 12.33
CA GLY A 60 -5.59 26.17 13.62
C GLY A 60 -4.57 26.24 14.74
N THR A 61 -4.80 25.47 15.79
CA THR A 61 -3.91 25.34 16.95
C THR A 61 -3.39 23.92 17.06
N LEU A 62 -2.07 23.77 17.05
CA LEU A 62 -1.36 22.54 17.38
C LEU A 62 -0.99 22.55 18.86
N SER A 63 -1.42 21.53 19.60
CA SER A 63 -1.05 21.26 20.98
C SER A 63 -0.09 20.08 21.02
N ILE A 64 1.11 20.28 21.57
CA ILE A 64 2.13 19.26 21.73
C ILE A 64 2.30 18.99 23.21
N THR A 65 2.08 17.75 23.64
CA THR A 65 2.25 17.32 25.04
C THR A 65 3.32 16.25 25.12
N GLN A 66 4.39 16.52 25.85
CA GLN A 66 5.40 15.49 26.16
C GLN A 66 4.81 14.51 27.18
N ILE A 67 4.77 13.23 26.85
CA ILE A 67 4.03 12.23 27.64
C ILE A 67 4.63 12.04 29.04
N ASP A 68 5.96 11.98 29.15
CA ASP A 68 6.65 11.68 30.41
C ASP A 68 6.63 12.86 31.41
N SER A 69 6.80 14.08 30.92
CA SER A 69 6.83 15.30 31.75
C SER A 69 5.46 15.94 31.92
N SER A 70 4.49 15.60 31.07
CA SER A 70 3.21 16.31 30.90
C SER A 70 3.36 17.80 30.55
N GLU A 71 4.53 18.22 30.05
CA GLU A 71 4.74 19.58 29.56
C GLU A 71 3.95 19.79 28.26
N LYS A 72 3.24 20.92 28.17
CA LYS A 72 2.38 21.26 27.04
C LYS A 72 2.87 22.54 26.36
N GLN A 73 2.99 22.48 25.04
CA GLN A 73 3.30 23.61 24.18
C GLN A 73 2.16 23.80 23.18
N GLU A 74 1.77 25.05 22.90
CA GLU A 74 0.70 25.37 21.96
C GLU A 74 1.22 26.32 20.88
N PHE A 75 0.88 26.00 19.62
CA PHE A 75 1.28 26.76 18.44
C PHE A 75 0.05 27.08 17.61
N THR A 76 -0.23 28.37 17.42
CA THR A 76 -1.22 28.81 16.43
C THR A 76 -0.52 28.91 15.07
N SER A 77 -1.12 28.32 14.04
CA SER A 77 -0.59 28.34 12.66
C SER A 77 -1.66 28.78 11.68
N ASP A 78 -1.26 29.59 10.70
CA ASP A 78 -2.11 29.92 9.54
C ASP A 78 -2.18 28.76 8.54
N ASP A 79 -1.24 27.83 8.60
CA ASP A 79 -1.20 26.62 7.77
C ASP A 79 -0.30 25.56 8.43
N LEU A 80 -0.90 24.50 8.98
CA LEU A 80 -0.18 23.42 9.65
C LEU A 80 0.86 22.76 8.72
N ASN A 81 0.58 22.68 7.42
CA ASN A 81 1.46 22.05 6.44
C ASN A 81 2.75 22.83 6.19
N LYS A 82 2.85 24.06 6.72
CA LYS A 82 4.05 24.91 6.66
C LYS A 82 4.73 25.10 8.03
N LEU A 83 4.15 24.54 9.09
CA LEU A 83 4.69 24.65 10.44
C LEU A 83 5.86 23.68 10.62
N ALA A 84 6.91 24.16 11.28
CA ALA A 84 8.02 23.34 11.78
C ALA A 84 8.25 23.65 13.25
N VAL A 85 8.43 22.61 14.07
CA VAL A 85 8.67 22.72 15.52
C VAL A 85 9.90 21.92 15.88
N ASN A 86 10.76 22.48 16.75
CA ASN A 86 11.91 21.76 17.29
C ASN A 86 11.55 21.13 18.63
N LEU A 87 11.84 19.84 18.78
CA LEU A 87 11.58 19.03 19.98
C LEU A 87 12.84 18.27 20.38
N ASP A 88 12.85 17.72 21.60
CA ASP A 88 13.92 16.83 22.03
C ASP A 88 13.77 15.47 21.34
N ALA A 89 14.83 15.01 20.69
CA ALA A 89 14.81 13.69 20.06
C ALA A 89 14.72 12.57 21.10
N GLY A 90 14.01 11.49 20.79
CA GLY A 90 13.90 10.30 21.64
C GLY A 90 12.88 10.40 22.77
N SER A 91 12.26 11.57 22.97
CA SER A 91 11.09 11.75 23.82
C SER A 91 9.80 11.39 23.09
N VAL A 92 8.77 10.98 23.84
CA VAL A 92 7.46 10.65 23.29
C VAL A 92 6.52 11.84 23.46
N TYR A 93 5.88 12.24 22.36
CA TYR A 93 4.97 13.38 22.33
C TYR A 93 3.62 12.98 21.75
N ARG A 94 2.56 13.55 22.32
CA ARG A 94 1.23 13.59 21.74
C ARG A 94 1.03 14.92 21.01
N PHE A 95 0.51 14.84 19.80
CA PHE A 95 0.22 15.99 18.95
C PHE A 95 -1.28 16.00 18.69
N ASP A 96 -1.97 17.03 19.17
CA ASP A 96 -3.39 17.24 18.92
C ASP A 96 -3.56 18.51 18.07
N PHE A 97 -4.19 18.40 16.90
CA PHE A 97 -4.48 19.55 16.05
C PHE A 97 -5.96 19.89 16.08
N THR A 98 -6.28 21.16 16.39
CA THR A 98 -7.63 21.71 16.33
C THR A 98 -7.70 22.75 15.22
N PRO A 99 -8.37 22.45 14.09
CA PRO A 99 -8.62 23.42 13.03
C PRO A 99 -9.31 24.70 13.54
N ALA A 100 -9.01 25.85 12.93
CA ALA A 100 -9.60 27.14 13.27
C ALA A 100 -11.10 27.21 12.96
N ASN A 101 -11.56 26.41 12.00
CA ASN A 101 -12.96 26.10 11.76
C ASN A 101 -13.12 24.58 11.62
N LEU A 102 -14.26 24.04 12.04
CA LEU A 102 -14.56 22.60 11.93
C LEU A 102 -15.22 22.27 10.58
N GLN A 103 -15.06 23.13 9.57
CA GLN A 103 -15.66 22.92 8.27
C GLN A 103 -14.86 21.86 7.53
N VAL A 104 -15.57 20.82 7.08
CA VAL A 104 -15.02 19.77 6.21
C VAL A 104 -15.54 20.02 4.81
N PHE A 105 -14.72 19.72 3.80
CA PHE A 105 -15.05 19.89 2.40
C PHE A 105 -15.17 18.54 1.70
N CYS A 106 -16.06 18.47 0.70
CA CYS A 106 -16.27 17.29 -0.11
C CYS A 106 -14.97 16.88 -0.80
N PRO A 107 -14.44 15.66 -0.51
CA PRO A 107 -13.16 15.23 -1.04
C PRO A 107 -13.29 14.53 -2.40
N ARG A 108 -14.52 14.25 -2.86
CA ARG A 108 -14.82 13.47 -4.06
C ARG A 108 -14.87 14.36 -5.30
N ILE A 109 -14.10 14.02 -6.33
CA ILE A 109 -13.96 14.86 -7.54
C ILE A 109 -15.29 14.98 -8.28
N LEU A 110 -16.06 13.89 -8.31
CA LEU A 110 -17.40 13.82 -8.91
C LEU A 110 -18.52 14.34 -7.98
N GLY A 111 -18.17 14.97 -6.86
CA GLY A 111 -19.13 15.44 -5.86
C GLY A 111 -19.55 14.38 -4.84
N CYS A 112 -20.07 14.87 -3.72
CA CYS A 112 -20.48 14.11 -2.55
C CYS A 112 -21.99 13.86 -2.53
N GLY A 113 -22.66 13.88 -3.69
CA GLY A 113 -24.07 13.52 -3.80
C GLY A 113 -25.00 14.74 -3.77
N ARG A 114 -26.29 14.49 -3.52
CA ARG A 114 -27.33 15.52 -3.63
C ARG A 114 -27.37 16.43 -2.42
N ALA A 115 -27.47 17.72 -2.69
CA ALA A 115 -27.81 18.71 -1.69
C ALA A 115 -29.26 18.53 -1.20
N GLN A 116 -29.54 18.98 0.02
CA GLN A 116 -30.93 19.16 0.45
C GLN A 116 -31.55 20.38 -0.26
N LEU A 117 -32.88 20.46 -0.31
CA LEU A 117 -33.55 21.62 -0.90
C LEU A 117 -33.19 22.91 -0.12
N ASN A 118 -32.54 23.87 -0.77
CA ASN A 118 -31.92 25.07 -0.17
C ASN A 118 -30.80 24.74 0.84
N ASP A 119 -29.98 23.73 0.54
CA ASP A 119 -28.78 23.45 1.33
C ASP A 119 -27.82 24.64 1.27
N PRO A 120 -27.45 25.27 2.40
CA PRO A 120 -26.50 26.37 2.39
C PRO A 120 -25.08 25.95 1.98
N ASN A 121 -24.82 24.64 1.88
CA ASN A 121 -23.53 24.10 1.47
C ASN A 121 -23.43 23.83 -0.04
N ASP A 122 -24.55 23.82 -0.75
CA ASP A 122 -24.56 23.91 -2.22
C ASP A 122 -24.27 25.37 -2.59
N LEU A 123 -23.03 25.66 -3.00
CA LEU A 123 -22.57 27.04 -3.20
C LEU A 123 -22.94 27.58 -4.58
N ASN A 124 -23.36 26.72 -5.51
CA ASN A 124 -23.68 27.10 -6.88
C ASN A 124 -25.15 26.84 -7.27
N ASP A 125 -25.97 26.38 -6.33
CA ASP A 125 -27.40 26.08 -6.45
C ASP A 125 -27.69 25.05 -7.56
N ASN A 126 -26.83 24.03 -7.74
CA ASN A 126 -27.00 22.96 -8.73
C ASN A 126 -27.71 21.70 -8.19
N ASP A 127 -28.21 21.73 -6.94
CA ASP A 127 -28.81 20.61 -6.21
C ASP A 127 -27.83 19.45 -5.92
N GLU A 128 -26.52 19.69 -6.01
CA GLU A 128 -25.43 18.75 -5.75
C GLU A 128 -24.42 19.36 -4.76
N ILE A 129 -23.67 18.50 -4.06
CA ILE A 129 -22.54 18.93 -3.23
C ILE A 129 -21.26 18.63 -4.00
N ASP A 130 -20.68 19.65 -4.59
CA ASP A 130 -19.52 19.52 -5.48
C ASP A 130 -18.20 19.34 -4.72
N TYR A 131 -17.16 18.94 -5.45
CA TYR A 131 -15.80 18.89 -4.93
C TYR A 131 -15.40 20.23 -4.29
N GLY A 132 -14.93 20.18 -3.04
CA GLY A 132 -14.51 21.36 -2.30
C GLY A 132 -15.66 22.15 -1.64
N GLU A 133 -16.91 21.74 -1.81
CA GLU A 133 -18.04 22.33 -1.09
C GLU A 133 -18.16 21.77 0.33
N PRO A 134 -18.78 22.51 1.27
CA PRO A 134 -18.85 22.07 2.66
C PRO A 134 -19.71 20.80 2.85
N VAL A 135 -19.29 19.93 3.77
CA VAL A 135 -20.00 18.69 4.10
C VAL A 135 -20.15 18.50 5.60
N ALA A 136 -21.20 17.80 6.01
CA ALA A 136 -21.45 17.44 7.40
C ALA A 136 -20.61 16.21 7.80
N ALA A 137 -19.36 16.45 8.18
CA ALA A 137 -18.47 15.44 8.75
C ALA A 137 -17.70 16.04 9.94
N ASN A 138 -17.23 15.18 10.83
CA ASN A 138 -16.46 15.58 11.99
C ASN A 138 -15.16 14.77 12.06
N LEU A 139 -14.03 15.46 12.11
CA LEU A 139 -12.71 14.86 12.04
C LEU A 139 -11.89 15.29 13.24
N THR A 140 -11.23 14.33 13.87
CA THR A 140 -10.30 14.53 14.97
C THR A 140 -8.90 14.16 14.54
N TYR A 141 -7.92 14.95 14.98
CA TYR A 141 -6.52 14.79 14.59
C TYR A 141 -5.66 14.72 15.85
N SER A 142 -5.28 13.50 16.20
CA SER A 142 -4.36 13.20 17.30
C SER A 142 -3.37 12.17 16.81
N LEU A 143 -2.10 12.29 17.20
CA LEU A 143 -1.12 11.23 16.99
C LEU A 143 -0.06 11.24 18.10
N VAL A 144 0.52 10.08 18.37
CA VAL A 144 1.63 9.91 19.30
C VAL A 144 2.84 9.47 18.50
N ALA A 145 3.95 10.19 18.64
CA ALA A 145 5.18 9.88 17.94
C ALA A 145 6.39 10.07 18.85
N LYS A 146 7.49 9.41 18.47
CA LYS A 146 8.81 9.54 19.08
C LYS A 146 9.77 10.11 18.03
N PRO A 147 9.88 11.45 17.90
CA PRO A 147 10.74 12.07 16.91
C PRO A 147 12.20 11.64 17.08
N SER A 148 12.88 11.32 15.97
CA SER A 148 14.31 11.04 15.93
C SER A 148 15.12 12.32 15.68
N ALA A 149 16.44 12.28 15.86
CA ALA A 149 17.28 13.45 15.60
C ALA A 149 17.18 13.88 14.12
N GLY A 150 17.18 15.18 13.83
CA GLY A 150 17.06 15.69 12.46
C GLY A 150 15.60 15.81 11.98
N GLN A 151 15.36 15.58 10.69
CA GLN A 151 14.08 15.89 10.05
C GLN A 151 13.04 14.79 10.25
N ASN A 152 11.87 15.20 10.74
CA ASN A 152 10.72 14.35 10.92
C ASN A 152 9.50 14.94 10.21
N LYS A 153 8.60 14.08 9.75
CA LYS A 153 7.30 14.47 9.22
C LYS A 153 6.19 13.63 9.86
N LEU A 154 5.18 14.28 10.42
CA LEU A 154 4.01 13.65 11.02
C LEU A 154 2.78 13.90 10.16
N LEU A 155 2.04 12.84 9.83
CA LEU A 155 0.90 12.88 8.92
C LEU A 155 -0.39 12.62 9.70
N PHE A 156 -1.21 13.65 9.82
CA PHE A 156 -2.52 13.54 10.43
C PHE A 156 -3.52 12.88 9.48
N SER A 157 -4.30 11.95 10.00
CA SER A 157 -5.45 11.35 9.33
C SER A 157 -6.39 10.74 10.38
N SER A 158 -7.60 10.36 9.97
CA SER A 158 -8.53 9.65 10.85
C SER A 158 -7.94 8.33 11.34
N TYR A 159 -7.22 7.62 10.48
CA TYR A 159 -6.58 6.36 10.81
C TYR A 159 -5.35 6.53 11.72
N ALA A 160 -4.53 7.57 11.53
CA ALA A 160 -3.44 7.89 12.46
C ALA A 160 -3.97 8.15 13.88
N THR A 161 -5.12 8.81 13.99
CA THR A 161 -5.82 9.04 15.27
C THR A 161 -6.22 7.73 15.94
N LEU A 162 -6.82 6.79 15.20
CA LEU A 162 -7.16 5.47 15.74
C LEU A 162 -5.95 4.71 16.27
N LEU A 163 -4.89 4.61 15.45
CA LEU A 163 -3.67 3.92 15.84
C LEU A 163 -3.05 4.53 17.10
N SER A 164 -3.10 5.86 17.23
CA SER A 164 -2.57 6.56 18.38
C SER A 164 -3.41 6.34 19.65
N ASP A 165 -4.74 6.42 19.54
CA ASP A 165 -5.65 6.28 20.68
C ASP A 165 -5.63 4.84 21.22
N ASP A 166 -5.58 3.85 20.34
CA ASP A 166 -5.51 2.42 20.68
C ASP A 166 -4.08 1.91 20.95
N ARG A 167 -3.06 2.76 20.76
CA ARG A 167 -1.64 2.43 20.94
C ARG A 167 -1.20 1.23 20.09
N LEU A 168 -1.47 1.31 18.79
CA LEU A 168 -1.19 0.27 17.81
C LEU A 168 0.00 0.63 16.91
N ASP A 169 0.87 -0.36 16.71
CA ASP A 169 2.12 -0.23 15.98
C ASP A 169 1.90 -0.68 14.54
N SER A 170 1.92 0.28 13.62
CA SER A 170 1.79 0.06 12.18
C SER A 170 3.13 -0.05 11.46
N THR A 171 4.26 -0.16 12.19
CA THR A 171 5.59 -0.28 11.58
C THR A 171 5.72 -1.43 10.59
N VAL A 172 4.95 -2.51 10.75
CA VAL A 172 4.88 -3.66 9.81
C VAL A 172 4.46 -3.24 8.40
N LEU A 173 3.72 -2.15 8.29
CA LEU A 173 3.23 -1.60 7.04
C LEU A 173 4.15 -0.52 6.47
N SER A 174 5.13 -0.06 7.25
CA SER A 174 5.90 1.14 6.92
C SER A 174 7.25 0.82 6.27
N LEU A 175 7.48 1.43 5.11
CA LEU A 175 8.79 1.52 4.45
C LEU A 175 9.72 2.57 5.11
N THR A 176 9.52 2.91 6.38
CA THR A 176 10.48 3.68 7.18
C THR A 176 10.67 3.12 8.58
N ASN A 177 10.06 1.97 8.90
CA ASN A 177 10.15 1.30 10.21
C ASN A 177 9.80 2.23 11.40
N THR A 178 8.95 3.21 11.11
CA THR A 178 8.19 4.06 12.03
C THR A 178 6.70 3.82 11.75
N PRO A 179 5.77 4.16 12.66
CA PRO A 179 4.35 4.09 12.34
C PRO A 179 4.07 4.79 11.00
N ILE A 180 3.10 4.32 10.21
CA ILE A 180 2.89 4.81 8.83
C ILE A 180 2.62 6.33 8.73
N TYR A 181 2.26 6.96 9.85
CA TYR A 181 2.01 8.39 9.99
C TYR A 181 3.22 9.20 10.46
N HIS A 182 4.37 8.58 10.68
CA HIS A 182 5.61 9.24 11.11
C HIS A 182 6.73 8.86 10.17
N LEU A 183 7.44 9.84 9.61
CA LEU A 183 8.65 9.65 8.83
C LEU A 183 9.82 10.26 9.61
N ALA A 184 10.73 9.41 10.10
CA ALA A 184 11.95 9.79 10.81
C ALA A 184 13.14 10.14 9.89
N HIS A 185 12.98 9.84 8.60
CA HIS A 185 13.89 10.19 7.51
C HIS A 185 13.04 10.22 6.23
N THR A 186 13.13 11.29 5.44
CA THR A 186 12.21 11.49 4.31
C THR A 186 12.93 11.39 2.97
N SER A 187 12.55 10.40 2.17
CA SER A 187 12.67 10.49 0.70
C SER A 187 11.39 11.05 0.11
N ILE A 188 11.47 11.60 -1.10
CA ILE A 188 10.29 12.11 -1.84
C ILE A 188 9.23 11.00 -1.96
N ASN A 189 9.64 9.79 -2.37
CA ASN A 189 8.70 8.68 -2.55
C ASN A 189 8.01 8.26 -1.25
N GLN A 190 8.74 8.20 -0.12
CA GLN A 190 8.14 7.89 1.19
C GLN A 190 7.14 8.96 1.64
N SER A 191 7.45 10.24 1.41
CA SER A 191 6.52 11.32 1.71
C SER A 191 5.24 11.18 0.88
N VAL A 192 5.36 10.95 -0.43
CA VAL A 192 4.22 10.80 -1.34
C VAL A 192 3.37 9.58 -0.94
N GLN A 193 4.01 8.44 -0.61
CA GLN A 193 3.31 7.24 -0.13
C GLN A 193 2.45 7.53 1.10
N ALA A 194 3.06 8.11 2.14
CA ALA A 194 2.36 8.38 3.39
C ALA A 194 1.25 9.43 3.21
N GLU A 195 1.46 10.44 2.36
CA GLU A 195 0.45 11.46 2.05
C GLU A 195 -0.78 10.87 1.36
N PHE A 196 -0.58 9.98 0.37
CA PHE A 196 -1.69 9.28 -0.29
C PHE A 196 -2.47 8.41 0.69
N THR A 197 -1.79 7.65 1.55
CA THR A 197 -2.45 6.84 2.59
C THR A 197 -3.24 7.70 3.57
N ALA A 198 -2.66 8.82 4.04
CA ALA A 198 -3.34 9.75 4.93
C ALA A 198 -4.58 10.38 4.29
N LYS A 199 -4.48 10.81 3.02
CA LYS A 199 -5.63 11.33 2.25
C LYS A 199 -6.70 10.27 2.09
N ALA A 200 -6.35 9.04 1.71
CA ALA A 200 -7.31 7.97 1.45
C ALA A 200 -8.17 7.63 2.68
N TYR A 201 -7.56 7.56 3.87
CA TYR A 201 -8.30 7.30 5.11
C TYR A 201 -9.17 8.45 5.56
N THR A 202 -8.70 9.70 5.42
CA THR A 202 -9.54 10.87 5.72
C THR A 202 -10.68 10.99 4.71
N TYR A 203 -10.43 10.72 3.42
CA TYR A 203 -11.47 10.61 2.40
C TYR A 203 -12.53 9.57 2.83
N ALA A 204 -12.10 8.36 3.17
CA ALA A 204 -13.02 7.28 3.53
C ALA A 204 -13.89 7.63 4.75
N ASP A 205 -13.30 8.23 5.78
CA ASP A 205 -14.02 8.67 6.97
C ASP A 205 -15.11 9.70 6.63
N ILE A 206 -14.77 10.73 5.84
CA ILE A 206 -15.74 11.73 5.37
C ILE A 206 -16.87 11.07 4.58
N MET A 207 -16.52 10.25 3.59
CA MET A 207 -17.49 9.65 2.68
C MET A 207 -18.45 8.67 3.38
N ARG A 208 -17.95 7.93 4.39
CA ARG A 208 -18.79 7.06 5.20
C ARG A 208 -19.71 7.86 6.12
N GLN A 209 -19.25 8.93 6.75
CA GLN A 209 -20.09 9.81 7.58
C GLN A 209 -21.24 10.43 6.78
N LEU A 210 -21.04 10.73 5.48
CA LEU A 210 -22.08 11.28 4.61
C LEU A 210 -23.14 10.25 4.18
N ASN A 211 -22.93 8.95 4.45
CA ASN A 211 -23.85 7.86 4.14
C ASN A 211 -24.42 7.89 2.71
N LEU A 212 -23.59 8.21 1.70
CA LEU A 212 -24.06 8.43 0.33
C LEU A 212 -24.66 7.20 -0.36
N GLN A 213 -24.47 6.01 0.22
CA GLN A 213 -24.91 4.74 -0.37
C GLN A 213 -25.87 3.94 0.51
N GLY A 214 -26.04 4.28 1.80
CA GLY A 214 -26.85 3.50 2.72
C GLY A 214 -28.34 3.84 2.66
N SER A 215 -29.17 2.84 2.94
CA SER A 215 -30.58 3.10 3.25
C SER A 215 -30.68 3.91 4.55
N LYS A 216 -31.75 4.68 4.73
CA LYS A 216 -31.99 5.43 6.00
C LYS A 216 -32.03 4.53 7.25
N ASP A 217 -32.11 3.21 7.07
CA ASP A 217 -32.19 2.21 8.13
C ASP A 217 -30.82 1.53 8.42
N GLU A 218 -29.75 1.85 7.68
CA GLU A 218 -28.40 1.38 7.99
C GLU A 218 -27.73 2.30 9.02
N GLU A 219 -27.53 1.78 10.23
CA GLU A 219 -26.73 2.44 11.25
C GLU A 219 -25.26 2.47 10.79
N VAL A 220 -24.81 3.65 10.34
CA VAL A 220 -23.41 3.85 9.97
C VAL A 220 -22.60 3.95 11.25
N LEU A 221 -21.95 2.86 11.63
CA LEU A 221 -20.95 2.90 12.70
C LEU A 221 -19.77 3.79 12.29
N SER A 222 -19.24 4.49 13.28
CA SER A 222 -18.05 5.33 13.12
C SER A 222 -16.84 4.50 12.68
N LEU A 223 -15.83 5.17 12.11
CA LEU A 223 -14.58 4.52 11.72
C LEU A 223 -13.95 3.77 12.90
N ALA A 224 -14.00 4.35 14.10
CA ALA A 224 -13.48 3.75 15.32
C ALA A 224 -14.19 2.43 15.69
N GLU A 225 -15.51 2.40 15.61
CA GLU A 225 -16.30 1.20 15.91
C GLU A 225 -16.08 0.10 14.86
N ALA A 226 -16.03 0.47 13.57
CA ALA A 226 -15.73 -0.48 12.51
C ALA A 226 -14.31 -1.05 12.64
N PHE A 227 -13.36 -0.22 13.06
CA PHE A 227 -11.99 -0.63 13.34
C PHE A 227 -11.91 -1.59 14.53
N ASP A 228 -12.53 -1.26 15.68
CA ASP A 228 -12.54 -2.12 16.87
C ASP A 228 -13.20 -3.49 16.60
N LEU A 229 -14.32 -3.51 15.88
CA LEU A 229 -14.97 -4.77 15.48
C LEU A 229 -14.04 -5.64 14.62
N ALA A 230 -13.32 -5.04 13.68
CA ALA A 230 -12.43 -5.79 12.80
C ALA A 230 -11.17 -6.27 13.54
N TYR A 231 -10.54 -5.39 14.31
CA TYR A 231 -9.28 -5.66 15.01
C TYR A 231 -9.48 -6.57 16.22
N THR A 232 -10.44 -6.27 17.09
CA THR A 232 -10.67 -6.99 18.35
C THR A 232 -11.53 -8.24 18.15
N ASN A 233 -12.57 -8.15 17.30
CA ASN A 233 -13.57 -9.23 17.16
C ASN A 233 -13.43 -10.06 15.88
N ASN A 234 -12.47 -9.73 15.00
CA ASN A 234 -12.31 -10.34 13.66
C ASN A 234 -13.58 -10.24 12.80
N ASP A 235 -14.43 -9.24 13.02
CA ASP A 235 -15.57 -8.93 12.15
C ASP A 235 -15.20 -7.82 11.17
N TYR A 236 -14.80 -8.23 9.97
CA TYR A 236 -14.33 -7.32 8.94
C TYR A 236 -15.46 -6.62 8.17
N THR A 237 -16.72 -7.00 8.37
CA THR A 237 -17.84 -6.63 7.47
C THR A 237 -17.93 -5.11 7.27
N LEU A 238 -17.90 -4.34 8.35
CA LEU A 238 -17.97 -2.89 8.31
C LEU A 238 -16.65 -2.26 7.89
N TRP A 239 -15.52 -2.78 8.37
CA TRP A 239 -14.19 -2.31 7.96
C TRP A 239 -14.01 -2.38 6.44
N GLN A 240 -14.56 -3.41 5.78
CA GLN A 240 -14.50 -3.51 4.33
C GLN A 240 -15.23 -2.38 3.61
N THR A 241 -16.26 -1.78 4.20
CA THR A 241 -16.93 -0.61 3.62
C THR A 241 -16.01 0.61 3.60
N TYR A 242 -15.16 0.79 4.63
CA TYR A 242 -14.15 1.84 4.64
C TYR A 242 -13.01 1.55 3.66
N ILE A 243 -12.53 0.31 3.59
CA ILE A 243 -11.52 -0.11 2.59
C ILE A 243 -12.04 0.09 1.15
N ASN A 244 -13.35 -0.07 0.93
CA ASN A 244 -13.96 0.21 -0.36
C ASN A 244 -13.89 1.71 -0.73
N GLU A 245 -14.07 2.61 0.24
CA GLU A 245 -13.91 4.06 0.02
C GLU A 245 -12.43 4.47 -0.11
N VAL A 246 -11.53 3.86 0.65
CA VAL A 246 -10.07 4.04 0.48
C VAL A 246 -9.64 3.70 -0.94
N ASN A 247 -10.11 2.56 -1.48
CA ASN A 247 -9.80 2.18 -2.85
C ASN A 247 -10.54 3.04 -3.89
N GLN A 248 -11.73 3.55 -3.57
CA GLN A 248 -12.42 4.54 -4.41
C GLN A 248 -11.59 5.81 -4.57
N TYR A 249 -10.96 6.30 -3.51
CA TYR A 249 -10.05 7.44 -3.59
C TYR A 249 -8.89 7.19 -4.56
N PHE A 250 -8.23 6.02 -4.49
CA PHE A 250 -7.14 5.69 -5.41
C PHE A 250 -7.61 5.54 -6.87
N MET A 251 -8.83 5.05 -7.08
CA MET A 251 -9.44 5.04 -8.40
C MET A 251 -9.60 6.44 -8.98
N GLU A 252 -10.07 7.39 -8.17
CA GLU A 252 -10.29 8.78 -8.60
C GLU A 252 -8.96 9.51 -8.83
N VAL A 253 -7.95 9.27 -7.99
CA VAL A 253 -6.57 9.77 -8.20
C VAL A 253 -6.00 9.31 -9.55
N SER A 254 -6.33 8.08 -9.95
CA SER A 254 -5.87 7.54 -11.23
C SER A 254 -6.52 8.23 -12.44
N LEU A 255 -7.62 8.97 -12.25
CA LEU A 255 -8.33 9.73 -13.28
C LEU A 255 -7.82 11.18 -13.43
N ASP A 256 -6.98 11.67 -12.53
CA ASP A 256 -6.29 12.96 -12.72
C ASP A 256 -4.89 12.72 -13.30
N GLU A 257 -4.60 13.29 -14.48
CA GLU A 257 -3.32 13.07 -15.19
C GLU A 257 -2.09 13.41 -14.33
N LYS A 258 -2.17 14.47 -13.51
CA LYS A 258 -1.02 14.93 -12.70
C LYS A 258 -0.86 14.11 -11.44
N GLU A 259 -1.94 13.86 -10.71
CA GLU A 259 -1.89 13.06 -9.49
C GLU A 259 -1.61 11.59 -9.81
N SER A 260 -2.14 11.06 -10.91
CA SER A 260 -1.86 9.71 -11.40
C SER A 260 -0.37 9.51 -11.68
N ALA A 261 0.29 10.45 -12.35
CA ALA A 261 1.74 10.35 -12.61
C ALA A 261 2.59 10.28 -11.33
N LEU A 262 2.14 10.90 -10.23
CA LEU A 262 2.79 10.80 -8.92
C LEU A 262 2.41 9.50 -8.20
N PHE A 263 1.15 9.10 -8.27
CA PHE A 263 0.62 7.90 -7.62
C PHE A 263 1.19 6.62 -8.21
N THR A 264 1.28 6.51 -9.53
CA THR A 264 1.72 5.28 -10.23
C THR A 264 3.15 4.89 -9.85
N GLY A 265 4.03 5.87 -9.61
CA GLY A 265 5.39 5.63 -9.12
C GLY A 265 5.46 5.03 -7.70
N VAL A 266 4.37 5.03 -6.95
CA VAL A 266 4.29 4.50 -5.58
C VAL A 266 3.10 3.59 -5.31
N ALA A 267 2.26 3.32 -6.31
CA ALA A 267 0.94 2.71 -6.15
C ALA A 267 0.99 1.35 -5.46
N GLY A 268 1.92 0.47 -5.86
CA GLY A 268 2.06 -0.85 -5.24
C GLY A 268 2.25 -0.80 -3.72
N ASN A 269 3.08 0.14 -3.23
CA ASN A 269 3.33 0.33 -1.80
C ASN A 269 2.14 0.98 -1.09
N VAL A 270 1.52 1.99 -1.70
CA VAL A 270 0.36 2.68 -1.11
C VAL A 270 -0.83 1.72 -0.98
N LEU A 271 -1.10 0.94 -2.02
CA LEU A 271 -2.18 -0.04 -2.02
C LEU A 271 -1.94 -1.12 -0.95
N LEU A 272 -0.70 -1.60 -0.81
CA LEU A 272 -0.35 -2.54 0.25
C LEU A 272 -0.56 -1.92 1.64
N MET A 273 0.00 -0.73 1.90
CA MET A 273 -0.14 -0.02 3.18
C MET A 273 -1.60 0.17 3.58
N ALA A 274 -2.44 0.59 2.64
CA ALA A 274 -3.82 0.90 2.89
C ALA A 274 -4.71 -0.35 2.98
N ASN A 275 -4.46 -1.39 2.19
CA ASN A 275 -5.30 -2.59 2.21
C ASN A 275 -4.89 -3.60 3.30
N GLU A 276 -3.66 -3.54 3.81
CA GLU A 276 -3.17 -4.35 4.93
C GLU A 276 -3.19 -3.60 6.27
N ALA A 277 -3.93 -2.50 6.39
CA ALA A 277 -4.00 -1.66 7.60
C ALA A 277 -4.47 -2.33 8.91
N LEU A 278 -4.85 -3.61 8.90
CA LEU A 278 -5.12 -4.37 10.13
C LEU A 278 -3.94 -5.27 10.53
N GLN A 279 -2.85 -5.31 9.75
CA GLN A 279 -1.60 -5.94 10.15
C GLN A 279 -0.85 -5.04 11.12
N LEU A 280 -1.33 -5.05 12.36
CA LEU A 280 -0.85 -4.22 13.45
C LEU A 280 -0.25 -5.10 14.53
N GLN A 281 0.65 -4.52 15.30
CA GLN A 281 1.14 -5.10 16.54
C GLN A 281 0.68 -4.21 17.69
N GLU A 282 0.53 -4.76 18.89
CA GLU A 282 0.43 -3.91 20.07
C GLU A 282 1.71 -3.08 20.18
N MET A 283 1.61 -1.75 20.34
CA MET A 283 2.79 -0.98 20.66
C MET A 283 3.30 -1.46 22.02
N ASP A 284 4.48 -2.08 22.03
CA ASP A 284 5.35 -1.97 23.19
C ASP A 284 5.33 -0.49 23.59
N THR A 285 4.92 -0.20 24.84
CA THR A 285 4.78 1.17 25.33
C THR A 285 5.94 2.01 24.81
N LEU A 286 5.67 2.99 23.93
CA LEU A 286 6.68 3.94 23.49
C LEU A 286 7.24 4.56 24.76
N LYS A 287 8.45 4.15 25.12
CA LYS A 287 9.17 4.73 26.24
C LYS A 287 10.16 5.72 25.68
N GLY A 288 10.27 6.86 26.37
CA GLY A 288 11.42 7.72 26.20
C GLY A 288 12.69 6.89 26.32
N THR A 289 13.66 7.18 25.46
CA THR A 289 14.98 6.54 25.53
C THR A 289 15.86 7.34 26.48
N GLU A 290 16.37 6.69 27.53
CA GLU A 290 17.39 7.30 28.41
C GLU A 290 18.69 7.60 27.65
N THR A 291 18.96 6.80 26.60
CA THR A 291 20.10 6.95 25.70
C THR A 291 19.68 6.66 24.26
N VAL A 292 20.26 7.41 23.32
CA VAL A 292 20.11 7.18 21.87
C VAL A 292 21.09 6.13 21.34
N PHE A 293 21.98 5.61 22.18
CA PHE A 293 22.90 4.53 21.80
C PHE A 293 22.24 3.19 22.14
N ASN A 294 21.62 2.57 21.15
CA ASN A 294 20.95 1.28 21.27
C ASN A 294 21.48 0.29 20.21
N ASN A 295 21.57 -0.98 20.58
CA ASN A 295 22.01 -2.10 19.74
C ASN A 295 20.84 -2.89 19.14
N ASP A 296 19.58 -2.51 19.32
CA ASP A 296 18.42 -3.28 18.87
C ASP A 296 18.40 -3.53 17.36
N LEU A 297 18.69 -2.51 16.54
CA LEU A 297 18.83 -2.69 15.09
C LEU A 297 20.01 -3.61 14.76
N LEU A 298 21.14 -3.49 15.47
CA LEU A 298 22.32 -4.34 15.24
C LEU A 298 22.04 -5.81 15.61
N ASN A 299 21.30 -6.04 16.70
CA ASN A 299 20.81 -7.36 17.09
C ASN A 299 19.89 -7.93 16.01
N HIS A 300 18.90 -7.15 15.57
CA HIS A 300 17.94 -7.60 14.57
C HIS A 300 18.61 -7.90 13.22
N PHE A 301 19.58 -7.08 12.82
CA PHE A 301 20.40 -7.32 11.63
C PHE A 301 21.18 -8.63 11.76
N ARG A 302 21.81 -8.91 12.91
CA ARG A 302 22.50 -10.18 13.19
C ARG A 302 21.57 -11.39 13.16
N ASP A 303 20.39 -11.30 13.77
CA ASP A 303 19.42 -12.39 13.78
C ASP A 303 18.97 -12.72 12.35
N SER A 304 18.75 -11.68 11.55
CA SER A 304 18.42 -11.81 10.13
C SER A 304 19.52 -12.50 9.33
N LEU A 305 20.78 -12.15 9.58
CA LEU A 305 21.93 -12.86 9.01
C LEU A 305 21.94 -14.34 9.39
N GLY A 306 21.62 -14.66 10.65
CA GLY A 306 21.56 -16.02 11.16
C GLY A 306 20.51 -16.87 10.45
N VAL A 307 19.29 -16.36 10.33
CA VAL A 307 18.17 -17.01 9.62
C VAL A 307 18.51 -17.27 8.17
N ILE A 308 19.10 -16.27 7.51
CA ILE A 308 19.50 -16.36 6.12
C ILE A 308 20.55 -17.46 5.92
N ARG A 309 21.59 -17.49 6.76
CA ARG A 309 22.63 -18.54 6.72
C ARG A 309 22.04 -19.94 6.94
N LEU A 310 21.07 -20.08 7.85
CA LEU A 310 20.37 -21.35 8.08
C LEU A 310 19.62 -21.84 6.84
N GLN A 311 19.03 -20.92 6.05
CA GLN A 311 18.40 -21.29 4.79
C GLN A 311 19.44 -21.74 3.74
N GLU A 312 20.62 -21.11 3.67
CA GLU A 312 21.67 -21.51 2.72
C GLU A 312 22.20 -22.92 2.97
N GLU A 313 22.51 -23.26 4.22
CA GLU A 313 23.21 -24.52 4.52
C GLU A 313 22.29 -25.74 4.37
N LYS A 314 20.97 -25.56 4.51
CA LYS A 314 20.03 -26.68 4.68
C LYS A 314 18.85 -26.69 3.69
N TYR A 315 18.47 -25.56 3.10
CA TYR A 315 17.25 -25.39 2.29
C TYR A 315 17.51 -24.52 1.04
N SER A 316 18.73 -24.61 0.46
CA SER A 316 19.42 -23.51 -0.26
C SER A 316 18.75 -22.86 -1.49
N ASP A 317 17.55 -23.27 -1.90
CA ASP A 317 16.84 -22.73 -3.06
C ASP A 317 15.33 -22.47 -2.83
N GLU A 318 14.78 -22.71 -1.62
CA GLU A 318 13.33 -22.66 -1.39
C GLU A 318 12.71 -21.27 -1.62
N VAL A 319 13.27 -20.23 -0.99
CA VAL A 319 12.78 -18.84 -1.14
C VAL A 319 12.88 -18.36 -2.59
N LYS A 320 13.98 -18.70 -3.26
CA LYS A 320 14.20 -18.32 -4.67
C LYS A 320 13.18 -19.01 -5.58
N LEU A 321 12.98 -20.31 -5.39
CA LEU A 321 12.02 -21.07 -6.18
C LEU A 321 10.61 -20.49 -6.03
N LYS A 322 10.19 -20.17 -4.79
CA LYS A 322 8.91 -19.49 -4.49
C LYS A 322 8.77 -18.17 -5.25
N LEU A 323 9.76 -17.28 -5.13
CA LEU A 323 9.72 -15.99 -5.82
C LEU A 323 9.74 -16.14 -7.35
N SER A 324 10.54 -17.05 -7.91
CA SER A 324 10.56 -17.31 -9.36
C SER A 324 9.26 -17.91 -9.89
N GLU A 325 8.56 -18.72 -9.09
CA GLU A 325 7.24 -19.24 -9.46
C GLU A 325 6.18 -18.13 -9.48
N ILE A 326 6.18 -17.24 -8.47
CA ILE A 326 5.30 -16.06 -8.42
C ILE A 326 5.62 -15.10 -9.58
N GLU A 327 6.90 -14.83 -9.84
CA GLU A 327 7.34 -13.97 -10.94
C GLU A 327 6.79 -14.46 -12.30
N ARG A 328 6.88 -15.78 -12.55
CA ARG A 328 6.32 -16.36 -13.80
C ARG A 328 4.82 -16.19 -13.92
N LEU A 329 4.08 -16.24 -12.82
CA LEU A 329 2.64 -15.96 -12.83
C LEU A 329 2.39 -14.50 -13.20
N VAL A 330 3.06 -13.58 -12.50
CA VAL A 330 2.87 -12.14 -12.69
C VAL A 330 3.31 -11.69 -14.08
N MET A 331 4.35 -12.29 -14.67
CA MET A 331 4.79 -12.02 -16.04
C MET A 331 3.90 -12.66 -17.13
N ASN A 332 2.91 -13.49 -16.78
CA ASN A 332 2.06 -14.14 -17.78
C ASN A 332 1.01 -13.15 -18.30
N GLU A 333 1.28 -12.53 -19.45
CA GLU A 333 0.38 -11.57 -20.13
C GLU A 333 -1.04 -12.13 -20.31
N THR A 334 -1.19 -13.42 -20.64
CA THR A 334 -2.52 -14.03 -20.80
C THR A 334 -3.26 -14.11 -19.47
N ALA A 335 -2.55 -14.37 -18.36
CA ALA A 335 -3.14 -14.33 -17.03
C ALA A 335 -3.54 -12.91 -16.62
N GLN A 336 -2.69 -11.91 -16.88
CA GLN A 336 -3.04 -10.51 -16.62
C GLN A 336 -4.28 -10.07 -17.41
N GLN A 337 -4.28 -10.32 -18.72
CA GLN A 337 -5.39 -9.98 -19.62
C GLN A 337 -6.69 -10.70 -19.25
N SER A 338 -6.62 -11.88 -18.61
CA SER A 338 -7.81 -12.60 -18.17
C SER A 338 -8.65 -11.80 -17.16
N PHE A 339 -8.03 -11.01 -16.28
CA PHE A 339 -8.76 -10.14 -15.33
C PHE A 339 -9.48 -9.00 -16.05
N LEU A 340 -8.82 -8.38 -17.03
CA LEU A 340 -9.44 -7.34 -17.86
C LEU A 340 -10.64 -7.91 -18.63
N VAL A 341 -10.46 -9.03 -19.33
CA VAL A 341 -11.53 -9.65 -20.12
C VAL A 341 -12.71 -10.08 -19.27
N LEU A 342 -12.46 -10.61 -18.06
CA LEU A 342 -13.52 -10.98 -17.12
C LEU A 342 -14.40 -9.77 -16.77
N THR A 343 -13.77 -8.64 -16.45
CA THR A 343 -14.48 -7.41 -16.03
C THR A 343 -15.14 -6.69 -17.20
N GLU A 344 -14.49 -6.64 -18.37
CA GLU A 344 -15.06 -6.08 -19.60
C GLU A 344 -16.25 -6.89 -20.12
N ALA A 345 -16.21 -8.22 -20.03
CA ALA A 345 -17.32 -9.05 -20.49
C ALA A 345 -18.63 -8.75 -19.74
N ILE A 346 -18.55 -8.54 -18.42
CA ILE A 346 -19.71 -8.13 -17.62
C ILE A 346 -20.22 -6.78 -18.13
N TYR A 347 -19.32 -5.82 -18.30
CA TYR A 347 -19.66 -4.48 -18.79
C TYR A 347 -20.32 -4.51 -20.16
N ASP A 348 -19.68 -5.12 -21.16
CA ASP A 348 -20.17 -5.15 -22.55
C ASP A 348 -21.55 -5.79 -22.66
N VAL A 349 -21.83 -6.80 -21.83
CA VAL A 349 -23.14 -7.47 -21.79
C VAL A 349 -24.20 -6.58 -21.16
N VAL A 350 -23.89 -5.97 -20.01
CA VAL A 350 -24.81 -5.10 -19.27
C VAL A 350 -25.05 -3.79 -20.02
N ASP A 351 -24.04 -3.29 -20.69
CA ASP A 351 -24.12 -2.15 -21.58
C ASP A 351 -25.14 -2.45 -22.69
N ASN A 352 -24.95 -3.54 -23.46
CA ASN A 352 -25.72 -3.75 -24.68
C ASN A 352 -27.07 -4.48 -24.48
N VAL A 353 -27.27 -5.22 -23.39
CA VAL A 353 -28.53 -5.94 -23.09
C VAL A 353 -28.96 -5.63 -21.67
N SER A 354 -29.83 -4.64 -21.50
CA SER A 354 -30.26 -4.22 -20.17
C SER A 354 -31.60 -3.49 -20.17
N PRO A 355 -32.17 -3.23 -18.98
CA PRO A 355 -33.36 -2.40 -18.84
C PRO A 355 -33.19 -0.99 -19.41
N ALA A 356 -31.97 -0.43 -19.43
CA ALA A 356 -31.72 0.88 -20.04
C ALA A 356 -31.99 0.91 -21.56
N HIS A 357 -31.93 -0.26 -22.21
CA HIS A 357 -32.26 -0.43 -23.63
C HIS A 357 -33.69 -0.88 -23.90
N ASP A 358 -34.54 -0.96 -22.87
CA ASP A 358 -35.84 -1.65 -22.96
C ASP A 358 -35.70 -3.08 -23.54
N SER A 359 -34.57 -3.74 -23.24
CA SER A 359 -34.28 -5.09 -23.77
C SER A 359 -35.33 -6.08 -23.28
N ALA A 360 -36.00 -6.77 -24.20
CA ALA A 360 -36.93 -7.84 -23.84
C ALA A 360 -36.17 -9.12 -23.41
N PRO A 361 -36.74 -9.97 -22.52
CA PRO A 361 -36.19 -11.29 -22.28
C PRO A 361 -36.03 -12.08 -23.58
N GLY A 362 -34.87 -12.71 -23.80
CA GLY A 362 -34.56 -13.36 -25.07
C GLY A 362 -33.10 -13.74 -25.25
N THR A 363 -32.73 -14.06 -26.49
CA THR A 363 -31.36 -14.42 -26.86
C THR A 363 -30.78 -13.36 -27.80
N TYR A 364 -29.57 -12.91 -27.50
CA TYR A 364 -28.86 -11.84 -28.19
C TYR A 364 -27.46 -12.32 -28.60
N ARG A 365 -26.87 -11.65 -29.59
CA ARG A 365 -25.48 -11.86 -30.03
C ARG A 365 -24.77 -10.52 -30.12
N ILE A 366 -23.76 -10.28 -29.30
CA ILE A 366 -23.00 -9.02 -29.25
C ILE A 366 -21.51 -9.34 -29.27
N LYS A 367 -20.76 -8.75 -30.22
CA LYS A 367 -19.29 -8.82 -30.32
C LYS A 367 -18.67 -10.23 -30.17
N GLY A 368 -19.39 -11.30 -30.53
CA GLY A 368 -18.88 -12.68 -30.37
C GLY A 368 -19.35 -13.42 -29.12
N LEU A 369 -20.22 -12.79 -28.32
CA LEU A 369 -20.89 -13.33 -27.15
C LEU A 369 -22.37 -13.65 -27.44
N ASP A 370 -22.81 -14.86 -27.08
CA ASP A 370 -24.19 -15.32 -27.06
C ASP A 370 -24.75 -15.03 -25.68
N ILE A 371 -25.82 -14.25 -25.60
CA ILE A 371 -26.40 -13.78 -24.35
C ILE A 371 -27.83 -14.28 -24.24
N VAL A 372 -28.15 -14.97 -23.15
CA VAL A 372 -29.53 -15.31 -22.77
C VAL A 372 -29.90 -14.40 -21.60
N TYR A 373 -30.85 -13.51 -21.85
CA TYR A 373 -31.31 -12.51 -20.89
C TYR A 373 -32.72 -12.82 -20.39
N SER A 374 -32.92 -12.76 -19.08
CA SER A 374 -34.23 -12.91 -18.42
C SER A 374 -34.42 -11.88 -17.31
N THR A 375 -35.68 -11.54 -17.01
CA THR A 375 -36.05 -10.48 -16.06
C THR A 375 -36.81 -10.99 -14.83
N GLU A 376 -37.18 -12.27 -14.79
CA GLU A 376 -37.92 -12.87 -13.66
C GLU A 376 -37.14 -14.07 -13.10
N PRO A 377 -36.95 -14.18 -11.75
CA PRO A 377 -37.41 -13.26 -10.69
C PRO A 377 -36.59 -11.98 -10.55
N SER A 378 -35.47 -11.87 -11.28
CA SER A 378 -34.55 -10.73 -11.30
C SER A 378 -33.88 -10.65 -12.66
N PHE A 379 -33.14 -9.57 -12.93
CA PHE A 379 -32.35 -9.46 -14.14
C PHE A 379 -31.21 -10.46 -14.12
N HIS A 380 -31.10 -11.26 -15.18
CA HIS A 380 -30.18 -12.39 -15.23
C HIS A 380 -29.62 -12.57 -16.64
N TRP A 381 -28.31 -12.78 -16.72
CA TRP A 381 -27.56 -12.95 -17.96
C TRP A 381 -26.76 -14.24 -17.89
N ARG A 382 -27.03 -15.14 -18.83
CA ARG A 382 -26.14 -16.27 -19.13
C ARG A 382 -25.45 -16.01 -20.46
N VAL A 383 -24.13 -16.01 -20.46
CA VAL A 383 -23.32 -15.62 -21.61
C VAL A 383 -22.30 -16.68 -21.92
N THR A 384 -22.14 -16.99 -23.20
CA THR A 384 -21.07 -17.85 -23.71
C THR A 384 -20.49 -17.28 -24.99
N GLY A 385 -19.22 -17.50 -25.30
CA GLY A 385 -18.66 -17.08 -26.58
C GLY A 385 -17.20 -16.67 -26.50
N LEU A 386 -16.79 -15.76 -27.37
CA LEU A 386 -15.42 -15.26 -27.45
C LEU A 386 -15.39 -13.74 -27.23
N SER A 387 -14.51 -13.28 -26.35
CA SER A 387 -14.14 -11.87 -26.17
C SER A 387 -12.62 -11.74 -26.08
N ARG A 388 -12.00 -10.85 -26.86
CA ARG A 388 -10.52 -10.69 -26.98
C ARG A 388 -9.75 -12.03 -27.12
N ASP A 389 -10.29 -12.97 -27.91
CA ASP A 389 -9.79 -14.35 -28.09
C ASP A 389 -9.81 -15.24 -26.84
N PHE A 390 -10.48 -14.85 -25.76
CA PHE A 390 -10.80 -15.70 -24.63
C PHE A 390 -12.19 -16.28 -24.80
N GLU A 391 -12.33 -17.56 -24.50
CA GLU A 391 -13.63 -18.15 -24.27
C GLU A 391 -14.19 -17.60 -22.96
N VAL A 392 -15.39 -17.03 -23.03
CA VAL A 392 -16.10 -16.46 -21.87
C VAL A 392 -17.32 -17.32 -21.59
N GLU A 393 -17.51 -17.66 -20.32
CA GLU A 393 -18.75 -18.20 -19.77
C GLU A 393 -19.13 -17.36 -18.55
N MET A 394 -20.35 -16.84 -18.51
CA MET A 394 -20.83 -16.00 -17.43
C MET A 394 -22.27 -16.36 -17.07
N ASP A 395 -22.59 -16.34 -15.79
CA ASP A 395 -23.93 -16.52 -15.25
C ASP A 395 -24.09 -15.54 -14.07
N VAL A 396 -24.70 -14.38 -14.34
CA VAL A 396 -24.82 -13.26 -13.38
C VAL A 396 -26.25 -12.83 -13.17
N THR A 397 -26.54 -12.40 -11.95
CA THR A 397 -27.86 -11.96 -11.50
C THR A 397 -27.76 -10.59 -10.84
N MET A 398 -28.51 -9.62 -11.35
CA MET A 398 -28.57 -8.25 -10.82
C MET A 398 -29.98 -7.99 -10.27
N PRO A 399 -30.20 -8.07 -8.95
CA PRO A 399 -31.50 -7.75 -8.35
C PRO A 399 -31.78 -6.24 -8.33
N GLU A 400 -30.75 -5.40 -8.36
CA GLU A 400 -30.88 -3.96 -8.24
C GLU A 400 -30.45 -3.24 -9.51
N TRP A 401 -31.33 -2.36 -9.97
CA TRP A 401 -31.05 -1.39 -11.02
C TRP A 401 -31.62 -0.04 -10.61
N ARG A 402 -30.79 1.00 -10.67
CA ARG A 402 -31.21 2.38 -10.41
C ARG A 402 -30.77 3.24 -11.57
N GLN A 403 -31.72 3.95 -12.19
CA GLN A 403 -31.40 5.00 -13.14
C GLN A 403 -31.33 6.35 -12.45
N SER A 404 -30.32 7.15 -12.76
CA SER A 404 -30.21 8.50 -12.23
C SER A 404 -29.47 9.42 -13.20
N PRO A 405 -30.12 10.48 -13.71
CA PRO A 405 -29.46 11.44 -14.58
C PRO A 405 -28.40 12.28 -13.85
N THR A 406 -28.49 12.40 -12.51
CA THR A 406 -27.54 13.19 -11.69
C THR A 406 -26.48 12.32 -11.01
N LEU A 407 -26.85 11.12 -10.53
CA LEU A 407 -25.96 10.27 -9.73
C LEU A 407 -25.35 9.11 -10.54
N GLY A 408 -25.61 9.08 -11.83
CA GLY A 408 -25.28 7.94 -12.66
C GLY A 408 -26.20 6.74 -12.46
N ASP A 409 -26.30 5.94 -13.52
CA ASP A 409 -26.94 4.64 -13.44
C ASP A 409 -26.10 3.70 -12.57
N ARG A 410 -26.78 2.91 -11.73
CA ARG A 410 -26.16 2.01 -10.76
C ARG A 410 -26.75 0.63 -10.88
N ILE A 411 -25.88 -0.37 -10.92
CA ILE A 411 -26.24 -1.78 -11.08
C ILE A 411 -25.47 -2.56 -10.03
N SER A 412 -26.16 -3.46 -9.33
CA SER A 412 -25.51 -4.35 -8.36
C SER A 412 -26.09 -5.76 -8.38
N GLY A 413 -25.22 -6.73 -8.09
CA GLY A 413 -25.57 -8.14 -8.05
C GLY A 413 -24.40 -9.07 -7.82
N SER A 414 -24.54 -10.31 -8.27
CA SER A 414 -23.61 -11.42 -8.01
C SER A 414 -23.67 -12.47 -9.11
N GLY A 415 -22.67 -13.33 -9.21
CA GLY A 415 -22.69 -14.47 -10.12
C GLY A 415 -21.32 -15.04 -10.42
N SER A 416 -21.26 -15.96 -11.38
CA SER A 416 -20.00 -16.60 -11.76
C SER A 416 -19.54 -16.17 -13.14
N VAL A 417 -18.22 -16.03 -13.31
CA VAL A 417 -17.58 -15.74 -14.59
C VAL A 417 -16.36 -16.62 -14.76
N SER A 418 -16.18 -17.16 -15.96
CA SER A 418 -15.03 -17.95 -16.35
C SER A 418 -14.50 -17.46 -17.68
N VAL A 419 -13.19 -17.22 -17.75
CA VAL A 419 -12.49 -16.84 -18.98
C VAL A 419 -11.32 -17.79 -19.23
N ARG A 420 -11.14 -18.22 -20.47
CA ARG A 420 -10.15 -19.24 -20.83
C ARG A 420 -9.45 -18.94 -22.15
N LYS A 421 -8.11 -19.08 -22.17
CA LYS A 421 -7.29 -18.99 -23.38
C LYS A 421 -6.08 -19.91 -23.27
N GLY A 422 -6.03 -20.93 -24.12
CA GLY A 422 -4.98 -21.95 -24.07
C GLY A 422 -4.96 -22.68 -22.71
N ASP A 423 -3.80 -22.70 -22.06
CA ASP A 423 -3.58 -23.32 -20.74
C ASP A 423 -3.92 -22.38 -19.57
N VAL A 424 -4.40 -21.16 -19.84
CA VAL A 424 -4.82 -20.20 -18.81
C VAL A 424 -6.33 -20.21 -18.68
N SER A 425 -6.81 -20.36 -17.44
CA SER A 425 -8.22 -20.20 -17.09
C SER A 425 -8.39 -19.44 -15.80
N LEU A 426 -9.20 -18.39 -15.79
CA LEU A 426 -9.61 -17.66 -14.60
C LEU A 426 -11.11 -17.89 -14.39
N SER A 427 -11.48 -18.46 -13.24
CA SER A 427 -12.88 -18.62 -12.84
C SER A 427 -13.12 -17.85 -11.55
N ALA A 428 -14.23 -17.14 -11.46
CA ALA A 428 -14.62 -16.30 -10.34
C ALA A 428 -16.06 -16.58 -9.92
N ASP A 429 -16.29 -16.71 -8.62
CA ASP A 429 -17.62 -16.64 -7.99
C ASP A 429 -17.72 -15.29 -7.27
N LEU A 430 -18.40 -14.35 -7.91
CA LEU A 430 -18.48 -12.94 -7.51
C LEU A 430 -19.70 -12.74 -6.60
N SER A 431 -19.43 -12.44 -5.33
CA SER A 431 -20.44 -12.09 -4.34
C SER A 431 -20.87 -10.62 -4.43
N ASP A 432 -20.04 -9.77 -5.06
CA ASP A 432 -20.31 -8.35 -5.26
C ASP A 432 -19.86 -7.94 -6.66
N ILE A 433 -20.83 -7.60 -7.50
CA ILE A 433 -20.65 -6.92 -8.78
C ILE A 433 -21.35 -5.59 -8.65
N PHE A 434 -20.65 -4.50 -8.92
CA PHE A 434 -21.25 -3.17 -8.89
C PHE A 434 -20.68 -2.30 -9.99
N LEU A 435 -21.59 -1.70 -10.76
CA LEU A 435 -21.29 -0.82 -11.88
C LEU A 435 -21.95 0.55 -11.60
N LEU A 436 -21.18 1.62 -11.77
CA LEU A 436 -21.64 3.00 -11.67
C LEU A 436 -21.21 3.76 -12.92
N PHE A 437 -22.15 4.31 -13.66
CA PHE A 437 -21.90 5.06 -14.89
C PHE A 437 -21.79 6.56 -14.59
N ASP A 438 -21.01 7.33 -15.36
CA ASP A 438 -20.82 8.79 -15.13
C ASP A 438 -22.04 9.65 -15.55
N GLY A 439 -23.17 9.00 -15.82
CA GLY A 439 -24.43 9.62 -16.21
C GLY A 439 -25.52 8.57 -16.36
N SER A 440 -26.71 8.99 -16.80
CA SER A 440 -27.71 8.03 -17.25
C SER A 440 -27.28 7.41 -18.56
N ILE A 441 -27.43 6.10 -18.69
CA ILE A 441 -27.18 5.40 -19.94
C ILE A 441 -28.19 5.90 -20.98
N ASP A 442 -27.73 6.68 -21.96
CA ASP A 442 -28.53 7.06 -23.12
C ASP A 442 -28.52 5.90 -24.12
N ALA A 443 -29.69 5.40 -24.48
CA ALA A 443 -29.88 4.28 -25.41
C ALA A 443 -29.18 4.47 -26.77
N ASP A 444 -28.88 5.72 -27.15
CA ASP A 444 -28.29 6.10 -28.43
C ASP A 444 -26.74 6.22 -28.41
N SER A 445 -26.05 6.14 -27.26
CA SER A 445 -24.59 6.42 -27.18
C SER A 445 -23.76 5.54 -26.23
N LEU A 446 -24.13 4.27 -26.01
CA LEU A 446 -23.44 3.39 -25.05
C LEU A 446 -22.03 2.94 -25.43
N GLU A 447 -21.64 2.98 -26.70
CA GLU A 447 -20.24 2.72 -27.07
C GLU A 447 -19.26 3.75 -26.44
N THR A 448 -19.81 4.82 -25.84
CA THR A 448 -19.08 5.86 -25.08
C THR A 448 -19.30 5.81 -23.57
N ALA A 449 -19.96 4.78 -23.03
CA ALA A 449 -20.28 4.70 -21.61
C ALA A 449 -19.01 4.62 -20.74
N THR A 450 -18.77 5.67 -19.97
CA THR A 450 -17.72 5.77 -18.95
C THR A 450 -18.28 5.51 -17.56
N GLY A 451 -17.41 5.18 -16.63
CA GLY A 451 -17.81 4.95 -15.26
C GLY A 451 -16.78 4.18 -14.46
N THR A 452 -17.23 3.72 -13.30
CA THR A 452 -16.42 2.98 -12.35
C THR A 452 -17.12 1.71 -11.91
N SER A 453 -16.33 0.73 -11.50
CA SER A 453 -16.87 -0.58 -11.19
C SER A 453 -16.01 -1.35 -10.22
N ARG A 454 -16.68 -2.25 -9.49
CA ARG A 454 -16.06 -3.11 -8.49
C ARG A 454 -16.57 -4.53 -8.61
N PHE A 455 -15.64 -5.45 -8.38
CA PHE A 455 -15.89 -6.88 -8.38
C PHE A 455 -15.21 -7.48 -7.15
N ALA A 456 -15.91 -8.31 -6.38
CA ALA A 456 -15.32 -9.06 -5.30
C ALA A 456 -15.89 -10.48 -5.22
N GLY A 457 -15.03 -11.44 -4.87
CA GLY A 457 -15.41 -12.84 -4.81
C GLY A 457 -14.22 -13.80 -4.72
N GLU A 458 -14.50 -15.09 -4.71
CA GLU A 458 -13.48 -16.13 -4.75
C GLU A 458 -13.07 -16.39 -6.20
N VAL A 459 -11.77 -16.54 -6.44
CA VAL A 459 -11.23 -16.82 -7.78
C VAL A 459 -10.29 -18.00 -7.76
N THR A 460 -10.25 -18.69 -8.90
CA THR A 460 -9.27 -19.72 -9.22
C THR A 460 -8.61 -19.37 -10.57
N LEU A 461 -7.34 -18.98 -10.53
CA LEU A 461 -6.50 -18.77 -11.71
C LEU A 461 -5.63 -20.00 -11.93
N LYS A 462 -5.80 -20.69 -13.04
CA LYS A 462 -4.96 -21.82 -13.45
C LYS A 462 -4.09 -21.43 -14.64
N THR A 463 -2.85 -21.85 -14.59
CA THR A 463 -1.90 -21.82 -15.71
C THR A 463 -1.36 -23.23 -15.95
N ALA A 464 -0.48 -23.39 -16.94
CA ALA A 464 0.21 -24.66 -17.17
C ALA A 464 1.06 -25.13 -15.97
N GLU A 465 1.55 -24.21 -15.13
CA GLU A 465 2.53 -24.49 -14.08
C GLU A 465 2.00 -24.22 -12.65
N SER A 466 0.81 -23.62 -12.51
CA SER A 466 0.31 -23.17 -11.22
C SER A 466 -1.22 -23.09 -11.13
N GLU A 467 -1.72 -23.15 -9.90
CA GLU A 467 -3.11 -22.86 -9.54
C GLU A 467 -3.11 -21.85 -8.38
N THR A 468 -3.84 -20.75 -8.53
CA THR A 468 -3.99 -19.72 -7.50
C THR A 468 -5.44 -19.68 -7.06
N LYS A 469 -5.71 -19.96 -5.79
CA LYS A 469 -7.05 -19.82 -5.18
C LYS A 469 -7.02 -18.64 -4.24
N ALA A 470 -7.83 -17.62 -4.52
CA ALA A 470 -7.73 -16.36 -3.81
C ALA A 470 -9.06 -15.64 -3.68
N ASP A 471 -9.17 -14.80 -2.66
CA ASP A 471 -10.15 -13.73 -2.62
C ASP A 471 -9.69 -12.61 -3.55
N MET A 472 -10.49 -12.33 -4.58
CA MET A 472 -10.27 -11.24 -5.50
C MET A 472 -11.05 -10.00 -5.07
N ARG A 473 -10.42 -8.85 -5.23
CA ARG A 473 -11.10 -7.56 -5.40
C ARG A 473 -10.52 -6.85 -6.59
N ALA A 474 -11.37 -6.42 -7.50
CA ALA A 474 -10.97 -5.66 -8.66
C ALA A 474 -11.79 -4.38 -8.75
N ARG A 475 -11.14 -3.29 -9.14
CA ARG A 475 -11.73 -2.01 -9.48
C ARG A 475 -11.31 -1.63 -10.88
N LEU A 476 -12.31 -1.25 -11.69
CA LEU A 476 -12.11 -0.87 -13.07
C LEU A 476 -12.66 0.55 -13.28
N ASN A 477 -11.91 1.38 -13.99
CA ASN A 477 -12.39 2.63 -14.54
C ASN A 477 -12.60 2.44 -16.05
N ARG A 478 -13.71 2.93 -16.59
CA ARG A 478 -13.92 3.06 -18.03
C ARG A 478 -13.87 4.53 -18.38
N VAL A 479 -12.92 4.92 -19.22
CA VAL A 479 -12.60 6.32 -19.50
C VAL A 479 -12.56 6.58 -20.99
N LEU A 480 -12.96 7.78 -21.39
CA LEU A 480 -12.88 8.21 -22.79
C LEU A 480 -11.44 8.66 -23.09
N SER A 481 -10.79 7.97 -24.01
CA SER A 481 -9.47 8.33 -24.50
C SER A 481 -9.50 9.60 -25.38
N PRO A 482 -8.37 10.29 -25.59
CA PRO A 482 -8.23 11.39 -26.55
C PRO A 482 -8.61 11.01 -27.99
N SER A 483 -8.58 9.72 -28.33
CA SER A 483 -9.05 9.17 -29.61
C SER A 483 -10.55 8.93 -29.67
N ASN A 484 -11.31 9.31 -28.64
CA ASN A 484 -12.74 9.05 -28.47
C ASN A 484 -13.10 7.55 -28.47
N THR A 485 -12.23 6.72 -27.88
CA THR A 485 -12.51 5.31 -27.59
C THR A 485 -12.65 5.14 -26.09
N VAL A 486 -13.56 4.28 -25.64
CA VAL A 486 -13.66 3.93 -24.22
C VAL A 486 -12.64 2.85 -23.90
N GLU A 487 -11.72 3.16 -23.00
CA GLU A 487 -10.69 2.25 -22.53
C GLU A 487 -10.98 1.84 -21.09
N SER A 488 -10.60 0.60 -20.76
CA SER A 488 -10.79 0.00 -19.44
C SER A 488 -9.45 -0.03 -18.70
N VAL A 489 -9.41 0.64 -17.55
CA VAL A 489 -8.22 0.80 -16.73
C VAL A 489 -8.36 0.02 -15.43
N ILE A 490 -7.43 -0.88 -15.13
CA ILE A 490 -7.41 -1.59 -13.84
C ILE A 490 -6.81 -0.67 -12.78
N ALA A 491 -7.68 0.06 -12.09
CA ALA A 491 -7.28 1.00 -11.03
C ALA A 491 -6.77 0.28 -9.78
N ASN A 492 -7.33 -0.90 -9.47
CA ASN A 492 -6.89 -1.72 -8.35
C ASN A 492 -7.26 -3.18 -8.58
N LEU A 493 -6.32 -4.08 -8.41
CA LEU A 493 -6.55 -5.51 -8.30
C LEU A 493 -5.86 -6.01 -7.03
N ARG A 494 -6.59 -6.76 -6.22
CA ARG A 494 -6.06 -7.50 -5.08
C ARG A 494 -6.42 -8.97 -5.23
N LEU A 495 -5.43 -9.85 -5.06
CA LEU A 495 -5.62 -11.29 -4.92
C LEU A 495 -4.98 -11.70 -3.60
N ARG A 496 -5.76 -12.28 -2.67
CA ARG A 496 -5.23 -12.81 -1.41
C ARG A 496 -5.59 -14.29 -1.28
N GLY A 497 -4.59 -15.16 -1.20
CA GLY A 497 -4.84 -16.58 -1.03
C GLY A 497 -3.62 -17.45 -1.28
N ASP A 498 -3.87 -18.69 -1.70
CA ASP A 498 -2.85 -19.71 -1.85
C ASP A 498 -2.41 -19.85 -3.32
N PHE A 499 -1.11 -19.66 -3.54
CA PHE A 499 -0.44 -19.96 -4.80
C PHE A 499 0.17 -21.36 -4.74
N GLU A 500 -0.41 -22.28 -5.50
CA GLU A 500 -0.05 -23.70 -5.56
C GLU A 500 0.72 -24.01 -6.85
N THR A 501 1.85 -24.68 -6.71
CA THR A 501 2.64 -25.26 -7.80
C THR A 501 2.89 -26.73 -7.50
N GLU A 502 3.45 -27.48 -8.47
CA GLU A 502 3.86 -28.88 -8.22
C GLU A 502 4.83 -29.02 -7.03
N ASN A 503 5.56 -27.96 -6.71
CA ASN A 503 6.59 -27.98 -5.67
C ASN A 503 6.06 -27.61 -4.29
N GLN A 504 5.05 -26.73 -4.21
CA GLN A 504 4.67 -26.08 -2.94
C GLN A 504 3.34 -25.30 -3.01
N VAL A 505 2.84 -24.98 -1.82
CA VAL A 505 1.78 -23.99 -1.61
C VAL A 505 2.38 -22.82 -0.85
N THR A 506 2.18 -21.60 -1.37
CA THR A 506 2.69 -20.36 -0.79
C THR A 506 1.52 -19.39 -0.62
N PRO A 507 1.21 -18.92 0.60
CA PRO A 507 0.27 -17.83 0.80
C PRO A 507 0.84 -16.54 0.21
N VAL A 508 0.08 -15.88 -0.66
CA VAL A 508 0.46 -14.63 -1.31
C VAL A 508 -0.68 -13.63 -1.24
N THR A 509 -0.32 -12.37 -1.06
CA THR A 509 -1.19 -11.26 -1.43
C THR A 509 -0.54 -10.45 -2.55
N LEU A 510 -1.22 -10.39 -3.68
CA LEU A 510 -0.82 -9.63 -4.86
C LEU A 510 -1.69 -8.38 -4.96
N TYR A 511 -1.07 -7.24 -5.16
CA TYR A 511 -1.70 -5.98 -5.54
C TYR A 511 -1.24 -5.60 -6.94
N ALA A 512 -2.15 -5.09 -7.77
CA ALA A 512 -1.80 -4.51 -9.06
C ALA A 512 -2.61 -3.25 -9.36
N ALA A 513 -2.02 -2.33 -10.10
CA ALA A 513 -2.67 -1.15 -10.64
C ALA A 513 -2.01 -0.75 -11.96
N GLU A 514 -2.76 -0.09 -12.83
CA GLU A 514 -2.24 0.40 -14.10
C GLU A 514 -1.32 1.60 -13.92
N LYS A 515 -0.18 1.58 -14.61
CA LYS A 515 0.90 2.56 -14.47
C LYS A 515 0.74 3.77 -15.39
N THR A 516 0.13 3.56 -16.56
CA THR A 516 0.00 4.56 -17.62
C THR A 516 -1.46 4.66 -18.11
N PRO A 517 -2.42 4.95 -17.22
CA PRO A 517 -3.86 4.94 -17.55
C PRO A 517 -4.28 5.99 -18.61
N PHE A 518 -3.37 6.89 -18.99
CA PHE A 518 -3.58 7.93 -20.02
C PHE A 518 -2.73 7.75 -21.29
N GLU A 519 -1.89 6.72 -21.36
CA GLU A 519 -1.22 6.37 -22.62
C GLU A 519 -2.18 5.60 -23.54
N PHE A 520 -3.25 4.99 -22.97
CA PHE A 520 -4.30 4.26 -23.69
C PHE A 520 -3.71 3.24 -24.67
N ASP A 521 -2.64 2.54 -24.23
CA ASP A 521 -2.08 1.44 -24.99
C ASP A 521 -3.00 0.21 -24.87
N THR A 522 -2.98 -0.62 -25.90
CA THR A 522 -3.74 -1.87 -25.96
C THR A 522 -3.17 -2.97 -25.05
N GLU A 523 -1.94 -2.79 -24.56
CA GLU A 523 -1.26 -3.69 -23.64
C GLU A 523 -1.41 -3.20 -22.18
N LEU A 524 -1.79 -4.10 -21.27
CA LEU A 524 -1.89 -3.78 -19.84
C LEU A 524 -0.50 -3.49 -19.27
N ASP A 525 -0.29 -2.29 -18.74
CA ASP A 525 0.94 -1.89 -18.04
C ASP A 525 0.70 -1.85 -16.53
N LEU A 526 0.80 -3.01 -15.88
CA LEU A 526 0.51 -3.17 -14.45
C LEU A 526 1.78 -3.07 -13.60
N THR A 527 1.75 -2.20 -12.57
CA THR A 527 2.70 -2.25 -11.45
C THR A 527 2.19 -3.22 -10.40
N PHE A 528 3.10 -3.95 -9.74
CA PHE A 528 2.73 -4.96 -8.75
C PHE A 528 3.33 -4.70 -7.36
N GLY A 529 2.51 -4.97 -6.34
CA GLY A 529 2.93 -5.14 -4.95
C GLY A 529 2.72 -6.58 -4.53
N LEU A 530 3.67 -7.14 -3.78
CA LEU A 530 3.66 -8.53 -3.36
C LEU A 530 3.94 -8.61 -1.85
N HIS A 531 3.08 -9.35 -1.15
CA HIS A 531 3.30 -9.79 0.21
C HIS A 531 3.30 -11.32 0.24
N VAL A 532 4.38 -11.93 0.73
CA VAL A 532 4.57 -13.38 0.81
C VAL A 532 4.88 -13.81 2.23
N ASP A 533 4.14 -14.81 2.71
CA ASP A 533 4.42 -15.49 3.97
C ASP A 533 5.34 -16.69 3.72
N PHE A 534 6.49 -16.73 4.40
CA PHE A 534 7.38 -17.87 4.36
C PHE A 534 7.49 -18.53 5.73
N THR A 535 7.11 -19.81 5.81
CA THR A 535 7.37 -20.63 6.99
C THR A 535 8.82 -21.15 7.00
N LEU A 536 9.79 -20.25 7.21
CA LEU A 536 11.21 -20.60 7.20
C LEU A 536 11.65 -21.29 8.49
N LYS A 537 12.64 -22.16 8.40
CA LYS A 537 13.19 -22.80 9.59
C LYS A 537 14.05 -21.82 10.39
N GLY A 538 13.67 -21.57 11.64
CA GLY A 538 14.32 -20.58 12.50
C GLY A 538 13.74 -19.17 12.36
N ALA A 539 12.74 -19.00 11.50
CA ALA A 539 11.99 -17.77 11.26
C ALA A 539 10.59 -18.12 10.75
N ALA A 540 9.78 -18.72 11.63
CA ALA A 540 8.46 -19.22 11.26
C ALA A 540 7.46 -18.09 10.94
N ASP A 541 7.77 -16.88 11.38
CA ASP A 541 7.03 -15.64 11.16
C ASP A 541 7.64 -14.79 10.04
N PHE A 542 8.50 -15.34 9.17
CA PHE A 542 9.12 -14.55 8.11
C PHE A 542 8.09 -14.11 7.07
N GLN A 543 7.89 -12.81 6.95
CA GLN A 543 7.04 -12.20 5.93
C GLN A 543 7.89 -11.29 5.06
N LEU A 544 7.68 -11.30 3.75
CA LEU A 544 8.38 -10.45 2.80
C LEU A 544 7.40 -9.58 2.04
N GLN A 545 7.67 -8.28 2.01
CA GLN A 545 6.95 -7.31 1.21
C GLN A 545 7.89 -6.70 0.17
N LEU A 546 7.37 -6.61 -1.06
CA LEU A 546 8.08 -6.23 -2.27
C LEU A 546 7.16 -5.37 -3.14
N ALA A 547 7.67 -4.28 -3.69
CA ALA A 547 7.02 -3.59 -4.81
C ALA A 547 8.06 -3.39 -5.91
N ALA A 548 7.79 -3.96 -7.08
CA ALA A 548 8.75 -4.00 -8.17
C ALA A 548 8.04 -4.26 -9.51
N GLU A 549 8.77 -4.09 -10.60
CA GLU A 549 8.32 -4.48 -11.94
C GLU A 549 8.16 -6.02 -12.02
N PRO A 550 7.24 -6.54 -12.87
CA PRO A 550 6.94 -7.97 -12.97
C PRO A 550 8.15 -8.88 -13.12
N ASP A 551 9.22 -8.43 -13.80
CA ASP A 551 10.42 -9.21 -14.12
C ASP A 551 11.56 -9.05 -13.10
N SER A 552 11.29 -8.34 -11.99
CA SER A 552 12.32 -7.91 -11.04
C SER A 552 12.16 -8.46 -9.63
N PHE A 553 11.12 -9.25 -9.35
CA PHE A 553 10.94 -9.90 -8.04
C PHE A 553 12.10 -10.85 -7.67
N THR A 554 12.78 -11.41 -8.68
CA THR A 554 13.97 -12.23 -8.55
C THR A 554 15.29 -11.48 -8.80
N ASP A 555 15.26 -10.20 -9.17
CA ASP A 555 16.48 -9.37 -9.28
C ASP A 555 16.59 -8.37 -8.13
N LEU A 556 17.09 -8.85 -6.99
CA LEU A 556 17.31 -8.00 -5.81
C LEU A 556 18.66 -7.28 -5.82
N THR A 557 19.35 -7.18 -6.97
CA THR A 557 20.63 -6.44 -7.07
C THR A 557 20.46 -4.95 -6.84
N SER A 558 19.25 -4.44 -7.08
CA SER A 558 18.79 -3.12 -6.73
C SER A 558 17.34 -3.21 -6.28
N ALA A 559 17.11 -3.47 -4.98
CA ALA A 559 15.76 -3.63 -4.45
C ALA A 559 15.57 -2.95 -3.10
N ASP A 560 14.32 -2.58 -2.85
CA ASP A 560 13.84 -2.10 -1.56
C ASP A 560 12.92 -3.18 -0.99
N LEU A 561 13.30 -3.71 0.17
CA LEU A 561 12.69 -4.88 0.80
C LEU A 561 12.19 -4.47 2.17
N ALA A 562 11.02 -4.96 2.57
CA ALA A 562 10.62 -4.98 3.97
C ALA A 562 10.33 -6.42 4.38
N TYR A 563 10.75 -6.79 5.58
CA TYR A 563 10.42 -8.11 6.11
C TYR A 563 10.20 -8.07 7.61
N LEU A 564 9.42 -9.04 8.09
CA LEU A 564 9.18 -9.31 9.49
C LEU A 564 9.99 -10.53 9.93
N LEU A 565 10.66 -10.44 11.08
CA LEU A 565 11.38 -11.54 11.69
C LEU A 565 11.40 -11.41 13.22
N GLY A 566 10.98 -12.46 13.93
CA GLY A 566 10.95 -12.45 15.39
C GLY A 566 10.07 -11.34 15.96
N GLY A 567 8.95 -11.04 15.28
CA GLY A 567 8.06 -9.92 15.60
C GLY A 567 8.62 -8.53 15.30
N ARG A 568 9.82 -8.42 14.70
CA ARG A 568 10.46 -7.13 14.40
C ARG A 568 10.51 -6.90 12.89
N VAL A 569 10.26 -5.67 12.49
CA VAL A 569 10.31 -5.26 11.08
C VAL A 569 11.71 -4.77 10.76
N MET A 570 12.23 -5.10 9.59
CA MET A 570 13.42 -4.48 9.03
C MET A 570 13.19 -4.17 7.57
N GLN A 571 13.56 -2.96 7.20
CA GLN A 571 13.60 -2.55 5.81
C GLN A 571 15.04 -2.51 5.35
N MET A 572 15.29 -2.97 4.13
CA MET A 572 16.60 -2.96 3.50
C MET A 572 16.53 -2.34 2.11
N GLU A 573 17.36 -1.33 1.87
CA GLU A 573 17.65 -0.85 0.54
C GLU A 573 19.00 -1.43 0.12
N VAL A 574 19.01 -2.18 -0.97
CA VAL A 574 20.22 -2.83 -1.48
C VAL A 574 20.52 -2.25 -2.85
N ARG A 575 21.76 -1.82 -3.05
CA ARG A 575 22.27 -1.38 -4.36
C ARG A 575 23.64 -1.99 -4.62
N ARG A 576 23.78 -2.76 -5.70
CA ARG A 576 25.03 -3.43 -6.08
C ARG A 576 25.56 -2.92 -7.41
N SER A 577 26.86 -2.61 -7.45
CA SER A 577 27.58 -2.28 -8.68
C SER A 577 28.90 -3.05 -8.73
N GLY A 578 28.93 -4.13 -9.53
CA GLY A 578 30.09 -5.03 -9.62
C GLY A 578 30.40 -5.74 -8.30
N SER A 579 31.55 -5.43 -7.70
CA SER A 579 32.00 -5.93 -6.39
C SER A 579 31.68 -4.99 -5.22
N ASN A 580 31.09 -3.82 -5.51
CA ASN A 580 30.71 -2.87 -4.48
C ASN A 580 29.26 -3.11 -4.09
N ASN A 581 29.02 -3.22 -2.79
CA ASN A 581 27.69 -3.37 -2.23
C ASN A 581 27.40 -2.17 -1.34
N ASN A 582 26.19 -1.63 -1.46
CA ASN A 582 25.64 -0.63 -0.57
C ASN A 582 24.35 -1.20 0.03
N ILE A 583 24.27 -1.23 1.35
CA ILE A 583 23.11 -1.72 2.10
C ILE A 583 22.72 -0.65 3.10
N VAL A 584 21.46 -0.22 3.06
CA VAL A 584 20.86 0.62 4.09
C VAL A 584 19.80 -0.20 4.80
N ALA A 585 20.03 -0.56 6.06
CA ALA A 585 19.07 -1.27 6.89
C ALA A 585 18.41 -0.31 7.88
N LYS A 586 17.08 -0.23 7.87
CA LYS A 586 16.30 0.68 8.72
C LYS A 586 15.55 -0.11 9.80
N GLY A 587 15.70 0.35 11.03
CA GLY A 587 15.20 -0.19 12.29
C GLY A 587 14.08 0.66 12.90
N LYS A 588 13.47 0.15 13.97
CA LYS A 588 12.42 0.83 14.74
C LYS A 588 12.91 2.20 15.24
N ASP A 589 12.00 3.14 15.49
CA ASP A 589 12.26 4.45 16.12
C ASP A 589 13.28 5.33 15.37
N GLY A 590 13.46 5.16 14.06
CA GLY A 590 14.34 6.01 13.25
C GLY A 590 15.83 5.63 13.30
N TYR A 591 16.18 4.45 13.83
CA TYR A 591 17.55 3.93 13.72
C TYR A 591 17.81 3.37 12.33
N TRP A 592 19.01 3.60 11.78
CA TRP A 592 19.39 2.97 10.52
C TRP A 592 20.90 2.76 10.37
N LEU A 593 21.28 1.84 9.50
CA LEU A 593 22.64 1.33 9.32
C LEU A 593 23.01 1.40 7.84
N ASP A 594 24.02 2.20 7.51
CA ASP A 594 24.63 2.31 6.17
C ASP A 594 25.89 1.44 6.10
N ILE A 595 25.91 0.46 5.21
CA ILE A 595 27.04 -0.44 4.99
C ILE A 595 27.46 -0.37 3.54
N LYS A 596 28.63 0.19 3.31
CA LYS A 596 29.35 0.19 2.04
C LYS A 596 30.50 -0.80 2.12
N GLN A 597 30.47 -1.79 1.23
CA GLN A 597 31.54 -2.76 1.09
C GLN A 597 32.34 -2.53 -0.19
N LYS A 598 33.66 -2.46 -0.04
CA LYS A 598 34.62 -2.51 -1.14
C LYS A 598 35.67 -3.57 -0.85
N GLY A 599 35.57 -4.70 -1.54
CA GLY A 599 36.42 -5.86 -1.26
C GLY A 599 36.14 -6.39 0.14
N ARG A 600 37.11 -6.28 1.05
CA ARG A 600 37.01 -6.77 2.45
C ARG A 600 36.78 -5.67 3.48
N ASN A 601 36.83 -4.42 3.04
CA ASN A 601 36.67 -3.27 3.90
C ASN A 601 35.20 -2.87 3.88
N PHE A 602 34.68 -2.64 5.08
CA PHE A 602 33.35 -2.11 5.35
C PHE A 602 33.51 -0.71 5.91
N THR A 603 32.69 0.18 5.39
CA THR A 603 32.63 1.60 5.74
C THR A 603 31.18 2.03 5.77
N GLY A 604 30.86 3.12 6.45
CA GLY A 604 29.51 3.67 6.54
C GLY A 604 29.24 4.16 7.95
N GLY A 605 27.96 4.18 8.35
CA GLY A 605 27.56 4.74 9.63
C GLY A 605 26.36 4.03 10.24
N TYR A 606 26.26 4.16 11.55
CA TYR A 606 25.08 3.82 12.33
C TYR A 606 24.44 5.12 12.80
N TYR A 607 23.15 5.27 12.57
CA TYR A 607 22.45 6.55 12.67
C TYR A 607 21.20 6.43 13.54
N TYR A 608 20.86 7.55 14.17
CA TYR A 608 19.58 7.80 14.81
C TYR A 608 18.98 9.06 14.20
N GLY A 609 17.92 8.90 13.40
CA GLY A 609 17.45 9.93 12.49
C GLY A 609 18.58 10.39 11.55
N ASP A 610 18.80 11.68 11.37
CA ASP A 610 19.87 12.18 10.49
C ASP A 610 21.26 12.22 11.17
N GLN A 611 21.34 11.90 12.46
CA GLN A 611 22.59 11.97 13.22
C GLN A 611 23.34 10.65 13.20
N GLN A 612 24.62 10.71 12.82
CA GLN A 612 25.52 9.57 12.97
C GLN A 612 25.92 9.38 14.44
N ILE A 613 25.65 8.19 14.98
CA ILE A 613 25.91 7.78 16.37
C ILE A 613 26.96 6.66 16.48
N GLY A 614 27.40 6.11 15.35
CA GLY A 614 28.49 5.14 15.28
C GLY A 614 29.04 5.04 13.88
N ASP A 615 30.24 4.49 13.76
CA ASP A 615 30.90 4.30 12.48
C ASP A 615 30.94 2.83 12.10
N VAL A 616 30.51 2.49 10.89
CA VAL A 616 30.72 1.14 10.35
C VAL A 616 32.17 1.03 9.89
N LYS A 617 32.95 0.13 10.50
CA LYS A 617 34.35 -0.11 10.14
C LYS A 617 34.70 -1.59 10.19
N THR A 618 35.82 -1.93 9.56
CA THR A 618 36.46 -3.24 9.73
C THR A 618 37.59 -3.15 10.76
N VAL A 619 37.45 -3.83 11.89
CA VAL A 619 38.47 -3.93 12.94
C VAL A 619 39.03 -5.35 12.95
N ARG A 620 40.34 -5.50 12.69
CA ARG A 620 41.02 -6.81 12.63
C ARG A 620 40.34 -7.84 11.70
N GLY A 621 39.75 -7.36 10.61
CA GLY A 621 39.03 -8.20 9.64
C GLY A 621 37.59 -8.52 10.00
N ILE A 622 37.07 -7.98 11.12
CA ILE A 622 35.68 -8.13 11.55
C ILE A 622 34.95 -6.80 11.27
N PRO A 623 33.87 -6.79 10.48
CA PRO A 623 32.99 -5.65 10.33
C PRO A 623 32.12 -5.46 11.58
N GLY A 624 31.96 -4.21 11.97
CA GLY A 624 31.17 -3.84 13.13
C GLY A 624 30.93 -2.34 13.17
N VAL A 625 30.19 -1.92 14.19
CA VAL A 625 29.98 -0.52 14.53
C VAL A 625 30.93 -0.15 15.66
N LEU A 626 31.78 0.84 15.41
CA LEU A 626 32.59 1.47 16.46
C LEU A 626 31.82 2.69 16.99
N PHE A 627 31.49 2.67 18.26
CA PHE A 627 30.80 3.77 18.92
C PHE A 627 31.78 4.84 19.44
N PRO A 628 31.30 6.08 19.68
CA PRO A 628 32.11 7.16 20.23
C PRO A 628 32.79 6.86 21.56
N ASP A 629 32.22 5.97 22.37
CA ASP A 629 32.79 5.52 23.64
C ASP A 629 33.94 4.51 23.47
N GLY A 630 34.26 4.13 22.24
CA GLY A 630 35.28 3.16 21.88
C GLY A 630 34.82 1.69 21.93
N SER A 631 33.55 1.44 22.28
CA SER A 631 32.97 0.10 22.18
C SER A 631 32.82 -0.30 20.70
N PHE A 632 32.98 -1.59 20.43
CA PHE A 632 32.87 -2.15 19.09
C PHE A 632 31.88 -3.30 19.10
N GLU A 633 30.78 -3.14 18.36
CA GLU A 633 29.76 -4.15 18.21
C GLU A 633 29.89 -4.85 16.86
N SER A 634 30.07 -6.16 16.91
CA SER A 634 30.16 -7.02 15.73
C SER A 634 28.83 -7.04 14.98
N LEU A 635 28.88 -6.98 13.65
CA LEU A 635 27.74 -7.31 12.79
C LEU A 635 27.58 -8.83 12.59
N PHE A 636 28.36 -9.65 13.30
CA PHE A 636 28.33 -11.12 13.32
C PHE A 636 28.04 -11.69 14.69
#